data_AF-A0A382FV42-F1
#
_entry.id   AF-A0A382FV42-F1
#
_cell.length_a   1.000
_cell.length_b   1.000
_cell.length_c   1.000
_cell.angle_alpha   90.00
_cell.angle_beta   90.00
_cell.angle_gamma   90.00
#
_symmetry.space_group_name_H-M   'P 1'
#
loop_
_entity.id
_entity.type
_entity.pdbx_description
1 polymer ?
#
loop_
_entity_poly.entity_id
_entity_poly.type
_entity_poly.pdbx_seq_one_letter_code
_entity_poly.pdbx_strand_id
1 'polypeptide(L)' 'MSKELSGKKICLIGGAGFIGHNLALHLARSGASVSIIDSL' A
#
# COMPACT_ATOMS: atom_id res chain seq x y z
N MET A 1 -12.68 2.01 12.13
CA MET A 1 -11.93 2.83 11.15
C MET A 1 -12.67 2.78 9.82
N SER A 2 -13.00 3.95 9.25
CA SER A 2 -13.55 4.06 7.89
C SER A 2 -12.53 3.53 6.88
N LYS A 3 -12.97 2.67 5.96
CA LYS A 3 -12.13 2.17 4.86
C LYS A 3 -12.20 3.15 3.69
N GLU A 4 -11.57 4.32 3.83
CA GLU A 4 -11.66 5.39 2.83
C GLU A 4 -11.09 5.01 1.46
N LEU A 5 -10.22 4.00 1.40
CA LEU A 5 -9.60 3.52 0.17
C LEU A 5 -10.21 2.20 -0.33
N SER A 6 -11.36 1.78 0.21
CA SER A 6 -12.03 0.53 -0.17
C SER A 6 -12.25 0.45 -1.69
N GLY A 7 -11.77 -0.63 -2.30
CA GLY A 7 -11.91 -0.88 -3.74
C GLY A 7 -10.94 -0.12 -4.64
N LYS A 8 -10.09 0.76 -4.08
CA LYS A 8 -9.02 1.39 -4.87
C LYS A 8 -7.88 0.39 -5.12
N LYS A 9 -7.33 0.44 -6.33
CA LYS A 9 -6.12 -0.28 -6.71
C LYS A 9 -4.95 0.70 -6.73
N ILE A 10 -3.90 0.40 -5.99
CA ILE A 10 -2.73 1.28 -5.85
C ILE A 10 -1.47 0.48 -6.22
N CYS A 11 -0.66 1.02 -7.12
CA CYS A 11 0.69 0.55 -7.38
C CYS A 11 1.67 1.41 -6.58
N LEU A 12 2.46 0.80 -5.71
CA LEU A 12 3.46 1.46 -4.89
C LEU A 12 4.86 1.05 -5.37
N ILE A 13 5.59 2.01 -5.93
CA ILE A 13 7.00 1.84 -6.31
C ILE A 13 7.88 2.11 -5.09
N GLY A 14 8.90 1.29 -4.85
CA GLY A 14 9.78 1.43 -3.67
C GLY A 14 9.12 0.97 -2.37
N GLY A 15 8.17 0.03 -2.46
CA GLY A 15 7.33 -0.43 -1.35
C GLY A 15 7.95 -1.50 -0.44
N ALA A 16 9.12 -2.07 -0.77
CA ALA A 16 9.76 -3.14 0.00
C ALA A 16 10.72 -2.62 1.09
N GLY A 17 11.16 -1.36 1.02
CA GLY A 17 11.94 -0.71 2.07
C GLY A 17 11.14 -0.35 3.32
N PHE A 18 11.78 0.22 4.34
CA PHE A 18 11.15 0.52 5.64
C PHE A 18 9.90 1.42 5.51
N ILE A 19 10.03 2.55 4.82
CA ILE A 19 8.93 3.52 4.65
C ILE A 19 7.86 2.94 3.72
N GLY A 20 8.30 2.36 2.60
CA GLY A 20 7.41 1.77 1.60
C GLY A 20 6.54 0.65 2.18
N HIS A 21 7.11 -0.24 2.98
CA HIS A 21 6.38 -1.36 3.57
C HIS A 21 5.32 -0.88 4.56
N ASN A 22 5.67 0.05 5.44
CA ASN A 22 4.72 0.61 6.39
C ASN A 22 3.59 1.40 5.68
N LEU A 23 3.91 2.11 4.60
CA LEU A 23 2.91 2.76 3.76
C LEU A 23 1.99 1.74 3.09
N ALA A 24 2.53 0.65 2.53
CA ALA A 24 1.73 -0.42 1.94
C ALA A 24 0.74 -1.02 2.95
N LEU A 25 1.21 -1.29 4.18
CA LEU A 25 0.35 -1.78 5.27
C LEU A 25 -0.75 -0.77 5.64
N HIS A 26 -0.41 0.52 5.72
CA HIS A 26 -1.40 1.56 6.01
C HIS A 26 -2.48 1.61 4.91
N LEU A 27 -2.08 1.62 3.64
CA LEU A 27 -3.00 1.64 2.50
C LEU A 27 -3.89 0.40 2.44
N ALA A 28 -3.33 -0.78 2.71
CA ALA A 28 -4.08 -2.03 2.78
C ALA A 28 -5.11 -2.02 3.93
N ARG A 29 -4.73 -1.53 5.11
CA ARG A 29 -5.64 -1.37 6.27
C ARG A 29 -6.79 -0.40 5.96
N SER A 30 -6.54 0.62 5.14
CA SER A 30 -7.54 1.57 4.66
C SER A 30 -8.46 1.01 3.56
N GLY A 31 -8.26 -0.25 3.14
CA GLY A 31 -9.14 -0.97 2.21
C GLY A 31 -8.66 -1.00 0.75
N ALA A 32 -7.47 -0.48 0.46
CA ALA A 32 -6.91 -0.55 -0.88
C ALA A 32 -6.36 -1.95 -1.20
N SER A 33 -6.43 -2.32 -2.48
CA SER A 33 -5.62 -3.41 -3.05
C SER A 33 -4.28 -2.82 -3.50
N VAL A 34 -3.20 -3.13 -2.77
CA VAL A 34 -1.87 -2.57 -3.02
C VAL A 34 -1.01 -3.59 -3.76
N SER A 35 -0.39 -3.17 -4.86
CA SER A 35 0.67 -3.91 -5.56
C SER A 35 1.99 -3.17 -5.36
N ILE A 36 3.07 -3.89 -5.05
CA ILE A 36 4.39 -3.29 -4.82
C ILE A 36 5.29 -3.65 -5.99
N ILE A 37 6.03 -2.66 -6.50
CA ILE A 37 7.13 -2.88 -7.43
C ILE A 37 8.37 -2.29 -6.77
N ASP A 38 9.39 -3.12 -6.59
CA ASP A 38 10.64 -2.72 -5.96
C ASP A 38 11.82 -3.37 -6.68
N SER A 39 12.98 -2.75 -6.56
CA SER A 39 14.27 -3.26 -7.03
C SER A 39 15.12 -3.85 -5.90
N LEU A 40 14.61 -3.83 -4.66
CA LEU A 40 15.23 -4.43 -3.48
C LEU A 40 15.19 -5.96 -3.49
#